data_AF-A0A928D1Z8-F1
#
_entry.id   AF-A0A928D1Z8-F1
#
_cell.length_a   1.000
_cell.length_b   1.000
_cell.length_c   1.000
_cell.angle_alpha   90.00
_cell.angle_beta   90.00
_cell.angle_gamma   90.00
#
_symmetry.space_group_name_H-M   'P 1'
#
loop_
_entity.id
_entity.type
_entity.pdbx_description
1 polymer ?
#
loop_
_entity_poly.entity_id
_entity_poly.type
_entity_poly.pdbx_seq_one_letter_code
_entity_poly.pdbx_strand_id
1 'polypeptide(L)'
;MINILLTAVMIAALCGMVFCNRKQRKNSKYQLVALGLLVVVIASGGMFMCQSSALSFLGLGSSDHTVAENNRKFNYSQGVVLGKYIKNNFPDNSRILLISPEGNVTFNDALQNELGSMQVEHMPLAVSDQGEDSDGTLITGGSANSAAPDSINTAINRRKNVDLVIAAGRVELKDLKDLDMYGWSASRRPQLIVQGCTEPDEWLSEQIKLGYIRAVVVADPTKRIPGESLPDDMQKVFDSRYVLIHKGNLDEHKAFFY
;
A
#
# COMPACT_ATOMS: atom_id res chain seq x y z
N MET A 1 -10.53 -16.20 23.48
CA MET A 1 -10.91 -17.36 24.34
C MET A 1 -11.29 -18.59 23.52
N ILE A 2 -12.14 -18.48 22.50
CA ILE A 2 -12.59 -19.62 21.68
C ILE A 2 -11.42 -20.36 20.99
N ASN A 3 -10.42 -19.65 20.47
CA ASN A 3 -9.25 -20.28 19.81
C ASN A 3 -8.41 -21.13 20.78
N ILE A 4 -8.23 -20.67 22.03
CA ILE A 4 -7.49 -21.41 23.07
C ILE A 4 -8.23 -22.72 23.42
N LEU A 5 -9.56 -22.66 23.48
CA LEU A 5 -10.41 -23.83 23.70
C LEU A 5 -10.27 -24.84 22.54
N LEU A 6 -10.32 -24.38 21.29
CA LEU A 6 -10.17 -25.24 20.10
C LEU A 6 -8.80 -25.91 20.05
N THR A 7 -7.72 -25.18 20.36
CA THR A 7 -6.37 -25.75 20.43
C THR A 7 -6.25 -26.80 21.53
N ALA A 8 -6.82 -26.55 22.72
CA ALA A 8 -6.81 -27.52 23.81
C ALA A 8 -7.58 -28.81 23.46
N VAL A 9 -8.74 -28.68 22.81
CA VAL A 9 -9.55 -29.82 22.32
C VAL A 9 -8.78 -30.63 21.28
N MET A 10 -8.08 -29.97 20.35
CA MET A 10 -7.29 -30.62 19.31
C MET A 10 -6.12 -31.42 19.90
N ILE A 11 -5.38 -30.83 20.87
CA ILE A 11 -4.28 -31.51 21.56
C ILE A 11 -4.79 -32.73 22.33
N ALA A 12 -5.90 -32.59 23.06
CA ALA A 12 -6.51 -33.69 23.80
C ALA A 12 -6.95 -34.84 22.88
N ALA A 13 -7.52 -34.53 21.71
CA ALA A 13 -7.92 -35.53 20.72
C ALA A 13 -6.72 -36.25 20.08
N LEU A 14 -5.61 -35.54 19.80
CA LEU A 14 -4.35 -36.14 19.33
C LEU A 14 -3.72 -37.05 20.38
N CYS A 15 -3.67 -36.63 21.65
CA CYS A 15 -3.24 -37.49 22.76
C CYS A 15 -4.11 -38.76 22.87
N GLY A 16 -5.43 -38.60 22.73
CA GLY A 16 -6.40 -39.71 22.69
C GLY A 16 -6.14 -40.69 21.56
N MET A 17 -5.80 -40.21 20.36
CA MET A 17 -5.44 -41.06 19.21
C MET A 17 -4.15 -41.85 19.45
N VAL A 18 -3.10 -41.23 20.00
CA VAL A 18 -1.85 -41.92 20.35
C VAL A 18 -2.08 -43.03 21.38
N PHE A 19 -2.96 -42.79 22.36
CA PHE A 19 -3.35 -43.80 23.35
C PHE A 19 -4.18 -44.93 22.73
N CYS A 20 -5.13 -44.60 21.84
CA CYS A 20 -5.92 -45.60 21.11
C CYS A 20 -5.02 -46.49 20.24
N ASN A 21 -4.02 -45.93 19.58
CA ASN A 21 -3.09 -46.67 18.71
C ASN A 21 -2.31 -47.75 19.50
N ARG A 22 -1.88 -47.43 20.73
CA ARG A 22 -1.23 -48.42 21.62
C ARG A 22 -2.16 -49.59 22.00
N LYS A 23 -3.47 -49.34 22.11
CA LYS A 23 -4.47 -50.32 22.56
C LYS A 23 -5.18 -51.03 21.40
N GLN A 24 -5.14 -50.46 20.19
CA GLN A 24 -5.71 -50.98 18.94
C GLN A 24 -5.13 -52.34 18.56
N ARG A 25 -3.84 -52.57 18.87
CA ARG A 25 -3.15 -53.85 18.63
C ARG A 25 -3.82 -55.05 19.33
N LYS A 26 -4.68 -54.82 20.32
CA LYS A 26 -5.35 -55.88 21.09
C LYS A 26 -6.87 -55.95 20.90
N ASN A 27 -7.51 -54.91 20.34
CA ASN A 27 -8.97 -54.83 20.24
C ASN A 27 -9.41 -53.92 19.07
N SER A 28 -10.11 -54.50 18.09
CA SER A 28 -10.58 -53.80 16.88
C SER A 28 -11.55 -52.63 17.16
N LYS A 29 -12.28 -52.67 18.29
CA LYS A 29 -13.23 -51.61 18.69
C LYS A 29 -12.60 -50.22 18.89
N TYR A 30 -11.29 -50.15 19.19
CA TYR A 30 -10.59 -48.86 19.35
C TYR A 30 -10.32 -48.16 18.02
N GLN A 31 -10.50 -48.84 16.88
CA GLN A 31 -10.40 -48.24 15.55
C GLN A 31 -11.54 -47.27 15.26
N LEU A 32 -12.76 -47.59 15.69
CA LEU A 32 -13.92 -46.70 15.60
C LEU A 32 -13.76 -45.46 16.48
N VAL A 33 -13.18 -45.61 17.67
CA VAL A 33 -12.92 -44.48 18.58
C VAL A 33 -11.84 -43.56 18.02
N ALA A 34 -10.76 -44.11 17.44
CA ALA A 34 -9.73 -43.32 16.77
C ALA A 34 -10.27 -42.55 15.57
N LEU A 35 -11.16 -43.18 14.77
CA LEU A 35 -11.84 -42.52 13.65
C LEU A 35 -12.73 -41.37 14.13
N GLY A 36 -13.46 -41.54 15.24
CA GLY A 36 -14.25 -40.47 15.85
C GLY A 36 -13.39 -39.29 16.32
N LEU A 37 -12.26 -39.56 16.97
CA LEU A 37 -11.31 -38.53 17.40
C LEU A 37 -10.68 -37.79 16.20
N LEU A 38 -10.43 -38.50 15.09
CA LEU A 38 -9.95 -37.88 13.86
C LEU A 38 -10.96 -36.88 13.29
N VAL A 39 -12.25 -37.23 13.25
CA VAL A 39 -13.31 -36.30 12.81
C VAL A 39 -13.36 -35.05 13.70
N VAL A 40 -13.21 -35.22 15.02
CA VAL A 40 -13.13 -34.08 15.95
C VAL A 40 -11.93 -33.20 15.63
N VAL A 41 -10.76 -33.77 15.36
CA VAL A 41 -9.56 -32.99 14.97
C VAL A 41 -9.76 -32.27 13.64
N ILE A 42 -10.38 -32.90 12.65
CA ILE A 42 -10.67 -32.27 11.35
C ILE A 42 -11.67 -31.12 11.53
N ALA A 43 -12.73 -31.30 12.32
CA ALA A 43 -13.73 -30.27 12.57
C ALA A 43 -13.17 -29.11 13.41
N SER A 44 -12.42 -29.40 14.48
CA SER A 44 -11.79 -28.37 15.32
C SER A 44 -10.67 -27.66 14.58
N GLY A 45 -9.89 -28.39 13.78
CA GLY A 45 -8.85 -27.85 12.92
C GLY A 45 -9.43 -26.96 11.83
N GLY A 46 -10.48 -27.41 11.14
CA GLY A 46 -11.20 -26.62 10.16
C GLY A 46 -11.80 -25.34 10.75
N MET A 47 -12.47 -25.43 11.90
CA MET A 47 -13.02 -24.25 12.58
C MET A 47 -11.92 -23.31 13.09
N PHE A 48 -10.83 -23.84 13.63
CA PHE A 48 -9.66 -23.05 14.03
C PHE A 48 -9.02 -22.37 12.81
N MET A 49 -8.91 -23.05 11.68
CA MET A 49 -8.37 -22.50 10.44
C MET A 49 -9.30 -21.46 9.80
N CYS A 50 -10.61 -21.58 9.95
CA CYS A 50 -11.57 -20.55 9.53
C CYS A 50 -11.53 -19.30 10.42
N GLN A 51 -11.16 -19.44 11.70
CA GLN A 51 -11.15 -18.34 12.68
C GLN A 51 -9.77 -17.71 12.87
N SER A 52 -8.70 -18.49 12.72
CA SER A 52 -7.34 -17.99 12.63
C SER A 52 -7.06 -17.70 11.17
N SER A 53 -6.43 -16.57 10.84
CA SER A 53 -6.03 -16.23 9.46
C SER A 53 -4.98 -17.20 8.86
N ALA A 54 -4.85 -18.42 9.39
CA ALA A 54 -4.01 -19.52 8.93
C ALA A 54 -4.47 -20.06 7.56
N LEU A 55 -5.76 -19.95 7.22
CA LEU A 55 -6.23 -20.20 5.84
C LEU A 55 -5.66 -19.20 4.84
N SER A 56 -5.42 -17.95 5.24
CA SER A 56 -4.74 -16.94 4.42
C SER A 56 -3.24 -17.23 4.28
N PHE A 57 -2.60 -17.78 5.32
CA PHE A 57 -1.21 -18.26 5.27
C PHE A 57 -1.02 -19.47 4.34
N LEU A 58 -2.05 -20.30 4.19
CA LEU A 58 -2.07 -21.47 3.28
C LEU A 58 -2.74 -21.17 1.92
N GLY A 59 -3.04 -19.90 1.62
CA GLY A 59 -3.57 -19.47 0.32
C GLY A 59 -4.98 -19.98 -0.03
N LEU A 60 -5.76 -20.46 0.95
CA LEU A 60 -7.01 -21.20 0.71
C LEU A 60 -8.24 -20.62 1.43
N GLY A 61 -8.20 -19.39 1.93
CA GLY A 61 -9.38 -18.72 2.52
C GLY A 61 -9.47 -17.25 2.20
N SER A 62 -10.53 -16.91 1.45
CA SER A 62 -11.17 -15.59 1.32
C SER A 62 -10.28 -14.36 1.60
N SER A 63 -9.47 -13.93 0.63
CA SER A 63 -8.78 -12.64 0.76
C SER A 63 -8.47 -11.88 -0.54
N ASP A 64 -8.67 -12.42 -1.74
CA ASP A 64 -8.30 -11.65 -2.95
C ASP A 64 -9.24 -10.49 -3.23
N HIS A 65 -10.55 -10.68 -3.12
CA HIS A 65 -11.51 -9.61 -3.41
C HIS A 65 -11.48 -8.47 -2.38
N THR A 66 -11.51 -8.78 -1.08
CA THR A 66 -11.52 -7.75 -0.02
C THR A 66 -10.19 -6.99 0.06
N VAL A 67 -9.05 -7.67 -0.14
CA VAL A 67 -7.74 -7.00 -0.17
C VAL A 67 -7.61 -6.15 -1.43
N ALA A 68 -8.04 -6.63 -2.59
CA ALA A 68 -8.03 -5.85 -3.83
C ALA A 68 -8.97 -4.64 -3.76
N GLU A 69 -10.16 -4.80 -3.19
CA GLU A 69 -11.12 -3.71 -2.98
C GLU A 69 -10.57 -2.65 -2.01
N ASN A 70 -9.98 -3.09 -0.89
CA ASN A 70 -9.35 -2.18 0.05
C ASN A 70 -8.15 -1.44 -0.56
N ASN A 71 -7.31 -2.14 -1.34
CA ASN A 71 -6.22 -1.51 -2.07
C ASN A 71 -6.72 -0.50 -3.10
N ARG A 72 -7.82 -0.77 -3.80
CA ARG A 72 -8.48 0.21 -4.67
C ARG A 72 -8.97 1.43 -3.89
N LYS A 73 -9.65 1.23 -2.75
CA LYS A 73 -10.09 2.35 -1.89
C LYS A 73 -8.93 3.19 -1.38
N PHE A 74 -7.82 2.57 -0.99
CA PHE A 74 -6.60 3.30 -0.59
C PHE A 74 -5.95 4.10 -1.72
N ASN A 75 -5.89 3.54 -2.93
CA ASN A 75 -5.38 4.27 -4.09
C ASN A 75 -6.32 5.43 -4.48
N TYR A 76 -7.62 5.19 -4.44
CA TYR A 76 -8.63 6.21 -4.68
C TYR A 76 -8.54 7.35 -3.65
N SER A 77 -8.42 7.03 -2.36
CA SER A 77 -8.35 8.04 -1.30
C SER A 77 -7.13 8.94 -1.41
N GLN A 78 -5.98 8.41 -1.86
CA GLN A 78 -4.79 9.23 -2.14
C GLN A 78 -5.06 10.25 -3.25
N GLY A 79 -5.73 9.85 -4.33
CA GLY A 79 -6.10 10.76 -5.43
C GLY A 79 -7.07 11.84 -4.96
N VAL A 80 -8.06 11.47 -4.13
CA VAL A 80 -9.02 12.41 -3.56
C VAL A 80 -8.34 13.46 -2.66
N VAL A 81 -7.58 13.00 -1.67
CA VAL A 81 -6.95 13.91 -0.69
C VAL A 81 -5.92 14.81 -1.37
N LEU A 82 -5.12 14.24 -2.28
CA LEU A 82 -4.12 15.03 -3.02
C LEU A 82 -4.77 16.03 -3.99
N GLY A 83 -5.82 15.62 -4.69
CA GLY A 83 -6.55 16.52 -5.60
C GLY A 83 -7.17 17.70 -4.87
N LYS A 84 -7.77 17.47 -3.70
CA LYS A 84 -8.26 18.54 -2.81
C LYS A 84 -7.15 19.47 -2.35
N TYR A 85 -6.00 18.91 -1.98
CA TYR A 85 -4.83 19.73 -1.63
C TYR A 85 -4.40 20.63 -2.79
N ILE A 86 -4.28 20.08 -4.00
CA ILE A 86 -3.86 20.86 -5.18
C ILE A 86 -4.86 21.96 -5.48
N LYS A 87 -6.15 21.63 -5.57
CA LYS A 87 -7.22 22.60 -5.84
C LYS A 87 -7.25 23.78 -4.87
N ASN A 88 -6.91 23.54 -3.60
CA ASN A 88 -6.90 24.57 -2.57
C ASN A 88 -5.61 25.40 -2.53
N ASN A 89 -4.51 24.92 -3.13
CA ASN A 89 -3.17 25.51 -2.97
C ASN A 89 -2.53 25.97 -4.28
N PHE A 90 -3.16 25.71 -5.42
CA PHE A 90 -2.66 26.06 -6.75
C PHE A 90 -3.75 26.78 -7.56
N PRO A 91 -3.38 27.74 -8.43
CA PRO A 91 -4.32 28.38 -9.36
C PRO A 91 -5.01 27.39 -10.29
N ASP A 92 -6.29 27.60 -10.61
CA ASP A 92 -7.07 26.74 -11.51
C ASP A 92 -6.48 26.60 -12.92
N ASN A 93 -5.67 27.57 -13.35
CA ASN A 93 -5.00 27.58 -14.64
C ASN A 93 -3.61 26.92 -14.63
N SER A 94 -3.18 26.34 -13.49
CA SER A 94 -1.91 25.63 -13.39
C SER A 94 -1.85 24.45 -14.37
N ARG A 95 -0.72 24.35 -15.07
CA ARG A 95 -0.41 23.23 -15.95
C ARG A 95 0.25 22.12 -15.16
N ILE A 96 -0.45 21.01 -15.05
CA ILE A 96 -0.06 19.86 -14.23
C ILE A 96 0.47 18.76 -15.15
N LEU A 97 1.67 18.28 -14.87
CA LEU A 97 2.21 17.06 -15.45
C LEU A 97 2.07 15.92 -14.44
N LEU A 98 1.21 14.95 -14.74
CA LEU A 98 1.08 13.73 -13.95
C LEU A 98 1.97 12.64 -14.53
N ILE A 99 2.95 12.19 -13.75
CA ILE A 99 3.85 11.09 -14.11
C ILE A 99 3.45 9.90 -13.22
N SER A 100 2.82 8.88 -13.82
CA SER A 100 2.34 7.72 -13.05
C SER A 100 2.35 6.43 -13.87
N PRO A 101 2.49 5.24 -13.25
CA PRO A 101 2.39 3.97 -13.96
C PRO A 101 1.02 3.80 -14.61
N GLU A 102 0.97 3.13 -15.77
CA GLU A 102 -0.29 2.87 -16.49
C GLU A 102 -1.32 2.12 -15.63
N GLY A 103 -0.86 1.23 -14.75
CA GLY A 103 -1.72 0.51 -13.83
C GLY A 103 -2.35 1.35 -12.71
N ASN A 104 -1.99 2.63 -12.54
CA ASN A 104 -2.45 3.49 -11.45
C ASN A 104 -3.77 4.24 -11.78
N VAL A 105 -4.65 3.61 -12.56
CA VAL A 105 -5.90 4.20 -13.08
C VAL A 105 -6.78 4.74 -11.96
N THR A 106 -6.97 3.98 -10.88
CA THR A 106 -7.86 4.38 -9.76
C THR A 106 -7.41 5.68 -9.08
N PHE A 107 -6.11 5.88 -8.90
CA PHE A 107 -5.56 7.12 -8.35
C PHE A 107 -5.69 8.26 -9.36
N ASN A 108 -5.31 8.02 -10.62
CA ASN A 108 -5.35 9.03 -11.68
C ASN A 108 -6.76 9.58 -11.88
N ASP A 109 -7.77 8.70 -11.93
CA ASP A 109 -9.19 9.08 -12.07
C ASP A 109 -9.68 9.89 -10.87
N ALA A 110 -9.37 9.43 -9.66
CA ALA A 110 -9.75 10.14 -8.43
C ALA A 110 -9.14 11.55 -8.38
N LEU A 111 -7.86 11.64 -8.73
CA LEU A 111 -7.14 12.91 -8.82
C LEU A 111 -7.77 13.83 -9.87
N GLN A 112 -7.99 13.34 -11.09
CA GLN A 112 -8.59 14.12 -12.17
C GLN A 112 -9.99 14.63 -11.80
N ASN A 113 -10.80 13.80 -11.14
CA ASN A 113 -12.15 14.18 -10.71
C ASN A 113 -12.13 15.34 -9.70
N GLU A 114 -11.19 15.33 -8.75
CA GLU A 114 -11.05 16.44 -7.78
C GLU A 114 -10.49 17.71 -8.42
N LEU A 115 -9.53 17.58 -9.35
CA LEU A 115 -8.93 18.69 -10.07
C LEU A 115 -9.90 19.37 -11.05
N GLY A 116 -10.95 18.67 -11.50
CA GLY A 116 -11.99 19.23 -12.35
C GLY A 116 -11.45 19.74 -13.69
N SER A 117 -11.50 21.06 -13.91
CA SER A 117 -11.11 21.69 -15.17
C SER A 117 -9.63 22.08 -15.28
N MET A 118 -8.79 21.78 -14.27
CA MET A 118 -7.36 22.04 -14.35
C MET A 118 -6.72 21.24 -15.50
N GLN A 119 -5.71 21.82 -16.15
CA GLN A 119 -5.01 21.19 -17.27
C GLN A 119 -4.04 20.13 -16.75
N VAL A 120 -4.47 18.87 -16.78
CA VAL A 120 -3.63 17.73 -16.42
C VAL A 120 -3.19 17.01 -17.68
N GLU A 121 -1.88 16.90 -17.85
CA GLU A 121 -1.29 16.08 -18.87
C GLU A 121 -0.69 14.83 -18.23
N HIS A 122 -1.20 13.66 -18.62
CA HIS A 122 -0.71 12.38 -18.14
C HIS A 122 0.47 11.89 -18.99
N MET A 123 1.55 11.50 -18.33
CA MET A 123 2.67 10.79 -18.91
C MET A 123 2.79 9.43 -18.21
N PRO A 124 2.49 8.32 -18.90
CA PRO A 124 2.67 7.00 -18.33
C PRO A 124 4.15 6.70 -18.08
N LEU A 125 4.46 6.12 -16.93
CA LEU A 125 5.77 5.54 -16.66
C LEU A 125 5.86 4.15 -17.30
N ALA A 126 6.89 3.94 -18.12
CA ALA A 126 7.22 2.62 -18.63
C ALA A 126 7.68 1.73 -17.47
N VAL A 127 6.95 0.65 -17.20
CA VAL A 127 7.33 -0.35 -16.20
C VAL A 127 8.44 -1.22 -16.80
N SER A 128 9.58 -1.32 -16.10
CA SER A 128 10.57 -2.34 -16.42
C SER A 128 10.11 -3.65 -15.78
N ASP A 129 9.70 -4.62 -16.60
CA ASP A 129 9.20 -5.95 -16.24
C ASP A 129 10.22 -6.88 -15.52
N GLN A 130 11.22 -6.34 -14.82
CA GLN A 130 12.26 -7.15 -14.18
C GLN A 130 12.24 -6.97 -12.66
N GLY A 131 11.53 -7.89 -12.01
CA GLY A 131 11.49 -8.04 -10.56
C GLY A 131 10.62 -9.22 -10.11
N GLU A 132 10.84 -10.42 -10.65
CA GLU A 132 10.42 -11.64 -9.96
C GLU A 132 11.37 -11.86 -8.77
N ASP A 133 10.88 -11.64 -7.55
CA ASP A 133 11.59 -12.13 -6.36
C ASP A 133 11.54 -13.67 -6.35
N SER A 134 12.71 -14.28 -6.09
CA SER A 134 12.97 -15.72 -6.23
C SER A 134 12.31 -16.63 -5.17
N ASP A 135 11.18 -16.23 -4.56
CA ASP A 135 10.58 -16.97 -3.45
C ASP A 135 9.04 -17.12 -3.51
N GLY A 136 8.43 -16.97 -4.69
CA GLY A 136 7.02 -17.36 -4.94
C GLY A 136 5.98 -16.68 -4.04
N THR A 137 6.36 -15.63 -3.32
CA THR A 137 5.48 -14.88 -2.44
C THR A 137 4.77 -13.83 -3.29
N LEU A 138 3.47 -13.98 -3.46
CA LEU A 138 2.62 -12.96 -4.09
C LEU A 138 2.86 -11.64 -3.36
N ILE A 139 3.53 -10.71 -4.03
CA ILE A 139 3.75 -9.37 -3.50
C ILE A 139 2.37 -8.70 -3.45
N THR A 140 1.84 -8.63 -2.24
CA THR A 140 0.69 -7.79 -1.90
C THR A 140 0.97 -6.37 -2.38
N GLY A 141 0.26 -5.95 -3.44
CA GLY A 141 0.23 -4.61 -4.03
C GLY A 141 1.29 -3.62 -3.55
N GLY A 142 2.46 -3.59 -4.20
CA GLY A 142 3.50 -2.63 -3.86
C GLY A 142 4.92 -2.83 -4.41
N SER A 143 5.20 -3.87 -5.20
CA SER A 143 6.55 -4.15 -5.69
C SER A 143 6.53 -4.46 -7.18
N ALA A 144 7.18 -3.59 -7.97
CA ALA A 144 7.63 -3.73 -9.37
C ALA A 144 7.67 -2.37 -10.12
N ASN A 145 7.14 -1.27 -9.54
CA ASN A 145 6.89 -0.05 -10.32
C ASN A 145 7.63 1.16 -9.74
N SER A 146 8.96 1.14 -9.80
CA SER A 146 9.78 2.32 -9.53
C SER A 146 9.80 3.24 -10.75
N ALA A 147 9.51 4.53 -10.53
CA ALA A 147 9.69 5.55 -11.55
C ALA A 147 11.19 5.82 -11.72
N ALA A 148 11.86 5.18 -12.67
CA ALA A 148 13.29 5.43 -12.90
C ALA A 148 13.55 6.94 -13.05
N PRO A 149 14.60 7.52 -12.41
CA PRO A 149 14.84 8.97 -12.38
C PRO A 149 14.94 9.58 -13.77
N ASP A 150 15.48 8.82 -14.73
CA ASP A 150 15.53 9.20 -16.15
C ASP A 150 14.15 9.49 -16.73
N SER A 151 13.11 8.79 -16.29
CA SER A 151 11.74 9.00 -16.76
C SER A 151 11.18 10.31 -16.23
N ILE A 152 11.44 10.65 -14.96
CA ILE A 152 11.00 11.91 -14.36
C ILE A 152 11.77 13.08 -14.99
N ASN A 153 13.11 13.00 -15.05
CA ASN A 153 13.93 14.04 -15.68
C ASN A 153 13.58 14.21 -17.16
N THR A 154 13.37 13.12 -17.91
CA THR A 154 12.95 13.19 -19.33
C THR A 154 11.58 13.85 -19.48
N ALA A 155 10.63 13.49 -18.61
CA ALA A 155 9.27 14.05 -18.62
C ALA A 155 9.29 15.57 -18.40
N ILE A 156 10.03 16.01 -17.39
CA ILE A 156 10.16 17.43 -17.04
C ILE A 156 10.95 18.17 -18.13
N ASN A 157 12.03 17.60 -18.66
CA ASN A 157 12.86 18.25 -19.68
C ASN A 157 12.15 18.43 -21.03
N ARG A 158 11.27 17.50 -21.43
CA ARG A 158 10.55 17.56 -22.71
C ARG A 158 9.42 18.57 -22.70
N ARG A 159 8.94 19.01 -21.54
CA ARG A 159 7.80 19.92 -21.43
C ARG A 159 8.25 21.31 -21.01
N LYS A 160 7.96 22.29 -21.86
CA LYS A 160 8.09 23.71 -21.49
C LYS A 160 6.80 24.14 -20.80
N ASN A 161 6.94 25.01 -19.80
CA ASN A 161 5.81 25.70 -19.16
C ASN A 161 4.88 24.77 -18.36
N VAL A 162 5.45 23.94 -17.48
CA VAL A 162 4.72 23.15 -16.48
C VAL A 162 4.88 23.85 -15.13
N ASP A 163 3.76 24.07 -14.43
CA ASP A 163 3.76 24.71 -13.11
C ASP A 163 3.96 23.69 -11.99
N LEU A 164 3.35 22.51 -12.14
CA LEU A 164 3.32 21.45 -11.15
C LEU A 164 3.58 20.08 -11.79
N VAL A 165 4.50 19.32 -11.22
CA VAL A 165 4.75 17.92 -11.55
C VAL A 165 4.27 17.05 -10.39
N ILE A 166 3.52 16.00 -10.70
CA ILE A 166 3.10 14.98 -9.74
C ILE A 166 3.80 13.68 -10.13
N ALA A 167 4.77 13.27 -9.33
CA ALA A 167 5.40 11.96 -9.46
C ALA A 167 4.64 10.97 -8.56
N ALA A 168 3.88 10.07 -9.18
CA ALA A 168 3.01 9.12 -8.49
C ALA A 168 3.47 7.68 -8.74
N GLY A 169 3.41 6.84 -7.71
CA GLY A 169 3.89 5.46 -7.73
C GLY A 169 4.87 5.20 -6.60
N ARG A 170 5.82 4.26 -6.80
CA ARG A 170 6.95 4.12 -5.88
C ARG A 170 8.07 5.02 -6.40
N VAL A 171 8.34 6.11 -5.70
CA VAL A 171 9.46 6.99 -6.01
C VAL A 171 10.53 6.80 -4.94
N GLU A 172 11.74 6.40 -5.35
CA GLU A 172 12.85 6.27 -4.41
C GLU A 172 13.43 7.66 -4.11
N LEU A 173 13.83 7.87 -2.86
CA LEU A 173 14.42 9.14 -2.43
C LEU A 173 15.68 9.51 -3.24
N LYS A 174 16.48 8.52 -3.65
CA LYS A 174 17.66 8.73 -4.50
C LYS A 174 17.27 9.37 -5.84
N ASP A 175 16.17 8.92 -6.44
CA ASP A 175 15.68 9.39 -7.73
C ASP A 175 15.21 10.84 -7.62
N LEU A 176 14.63 11.20 -6.47
CA LEU A 176 14.26 12.58 -6.16
C LEU A 176 15.48 13.48 -6.01
N LYS A 177 16.60 13.00 -5.47
CA LYS A 177 17.83 13.78 -5.27
C LYS A 177 18.55 14.08 -6.59
N ASP A 178 18.40 13.19 -7.57
CA ASP A 178 19.06 13.27 -8.88
C ASP A 178 18.25 14.06 -9.93
N LEU A 179 17.21 14.80 -9.53
CA LEU A 179 16.43 15.59 -10.46
C LEU A 179 17.17 16.86 -10.93
N ASP A 180 17.24 17.05 -12.25
CA ASP A 180 17.92 18.20 -12.87
C ASP A 180 17.30 19.55 -12.46
N MET A 181 16.03 19.53 -12.07
CA MET A 181 15.24 20.73 -11.77
C MET A 181 15.84 21.59 -10.65
N TYR A 182 16.60 21.00 -9.71
CA TYR A 182 17.26 21.77 -8.65
C TYR A 182 18.34 22.71 -9.16
N GLY A 183 18.90 22.45 -10.35
CA GLY A 183 19.85 23.34 -11.02
C GLY A 183 19.20 24.44 -11.86
N TRP A 184 17.88 24.42 -12.07
CA TRP A 184 17.22 25.33 -13.01
C TRP A 184 16.93 26.71 -12.40
N SER A 185 16.74 27.74 -13.21
CA SER A 185 16.27 29.04 -12.71
C SER A 185 14.87 28.93 -12.12
N ALA A 186 14.55 29.76 -11.12
CA ALA A 186 13.23 29.77 -10.49
C ALA A 186 12.08 29.99 -11.51
N SER A 187 12.32 30.75 -12.57
CA SER A 187 11.37 30.99 -13.66
C SER A 187 11.06 29.77 -14.54
N ARG A 188 11.91 28.75 -14.53
CA ARG A 188 11.76 27.53 -15.33
C ARG A 188 11.40 26.31 -14.48
N ARG A 189 11.65 26.38 -13.17
CA ARG A 189 11.54 25.25 -12.27
C ARG A 189 10.08 24.97 -11.90
N PRO A 190 9.51 23.81 -12.26
CA PRO A 190 8.20 23.44 -11.76
C PRO A 190 8.25 23.17 -10.25
N GLN A 191 7.10 23.17 -9.61
CA GLN A 191 6.94 22.61 -8.28
C GLN A 191 6.71 21.10 -8.36
N LEU A 192 7.15 20.34 -7.35
CA LEU A 192 7.00 18.88 -7.32
C LEU A 192 6.06 18.44 -6.20
N ILE A 193 5.20 17.47 -6.49
CA ILE A 193 4.46 16.67 -5.50
C ILE A 193 4.83 15.21 -5.71
N VAL A 194 5.06 14.50 -4.62
CA VAL A 194 5.45 13.08 -4.64
C VAL A 194 4.35 12.26 -3.98
N GLN A 195 3.68 11.41 -4.75
CA GLN A 195 2.76 10.41 -4.21
C GLN A 195 3.52 9.09 -4.07
N GLY A 196 3.89 8.74 -2.83
CA GLY A 196 4.64 7.54 -2.51
C GLY A 196 6.16 7.77 -2.55
N CYS A 197 6.74 8.18 -1.43
CA CYS A 197 8.19 8.19 -1.21
C CYS A 197 8.58 7.08 -0.24
N THR A 198 9.57 6.26 -0.61
CA THR A 198 10.16 5.29 0.32
C THR A 198 11.32 5.92 1.06
N GLU A 199 11.40 5.68 2.38
CA GLU A 199 12.50 6.13 3.24
C GLU A 199 12.75 7.64 3.18
N PRO A 200 11.73 8.47 3.47
CA PRO A 200 11.91 9.92 3.59
C PRO A 200 13.01 10.27 4.61
N ASP A 201 13.84 11.28 4.30
CA ASP A 201 14.96 11.70 5.15
C ASP A 201 14.98 13.23 5.36
N GLU A 202 15.95 13.70 6.14
CA GLU A 202 16.13 15.13 6.41
C GLU A 202 16.24 15.98 5.13
N TRP A 203 16.90 15.47 4.08
CA TRP A 203 17.01 16.20 2.81
C TRP A 203 15.64 16.47 2.18
N LEU A 204 14.73 15.50 2.21
CA LEU A 204 13.37 15.67 1.70
C LEU A 204 12.62 16.74 2.50
N SER A 205 12.80 16.75 3.82
CA SER A 205 12.20 17.77 4.70
C SER A 205 12.68 19.18 4.31
N GLU A 206 13.97 19.34 4.01
CA GLU A 206 14.55 20.62 3.57
C GLU A 206 13.99 21.05 2.21
N GLN A 207 13.82 20.12 1.26
CA GLN A 207 13.22 20.45 -0.03
C GLN A 207 11.76 20.91 0.11
N ILE A 208 11.02 20.39 1.09
CA ILE A 208 9.67 20.84 1.43
C ILE A 208 9.70 22.25 2.03
N LYS A 209 10.63 22.54 2.95
CA LYS A 209 10.80 23.89 3.55
C LYS A 209 11.12 24.95 2.49
N LEU A 210 12.02 24.61 1.55
CA LEU A 210 12.43 25.45 0.42
C LEU A 210 11.32 25.62 -0.64
N GLY A 211 10.31 24.75 -0.62
CA GLY A 211 9.17 24.81 -1.53
C GLY A 211 9.43 24.24 -2.92
N TYR A 212 10.53 23.51 -3.11
CA TYR A 212 10.77 22.73 -4.33
C TYR A 212 9.82 21.54 -4.39
N ILE A 213 9.61 20.90 -3.24
CA ILE A 213 8.58 19.87 -3.05
C ILE A 213 7.42 20.51 -2.27
N ARG A 214 6.24 20.55 -2.86
CA ARG A 214 5.05 21.18 -2.29
C ARG A 214 4.30 20.26 -1.35
N ALA A 215 4.34 18.96 -1.60
CA ALA A 215 3.79 17.95 -0.71
C ALA A 215 4.35 16.57 -1.03
N VAL A 216 4.35 15.69 -0.03
CA VAL A 216 4.62 14.25 -0.18
C VAL A 216 3.53 13.45 0.52
N VAL A 217 3.05 12.40 -0.15
CA VAL A 217 2.20 11.38 0.47
C VAL A 217 3.10 10.23 0.91
N VAL A 218 3.09 9.92 2.21
CA VAL A 218 3.86 8.83 2.81
C VAL A 218 2.93 7.84 3.49
N ALA A 219 3.30 6.56 3.47
CA ALA A 219 2.63 5.56 4.28
C ALA A 219 3.10 5.70 5.74
N ASP A 220 2.16 5.68 6.69
CA ASP A 220 2.47 5.73 8.11
C ASP A 220 2.68 4.30 8.64
N PRO A 221 3.91 3.93 9.03
CA PRO A 221 4.20 2.57 9.50
C PRO A 221 3.55 2.27 10.86
N THR A 222 3.11 3.29 11.61
CA THR A 222 2.45 3.12 12.91
C THR A 222 0.97 2.78 12.77
N LYS A 223 0.37 3.05 11.60
CA LYS A 223 -1.05 2.79 11.35
C LYS A 223 -1.26 1.35 10.90
N ARG A 224 -2.13 0.63 11.61
CA ARG A 224 -2.57 -0.71 11.20
C ARG A 224 -3.64 -0.57 10.12
N ILE A 225 -3.53 -1.42 9.09
CA ILE A 225 -4.59 -1.58 8.09
C ILE A 225 -5.87 -1.99 8.83
N PRO A 226 -6.96 -1.21 8.75
CA PRO A 226 -8.23 -1.59 9.36
C PRO A 226 -8.68 -2.96 8.84
N GLY A 227 -9.18 -3.82 9.73
CA GLY A 227 -9.80 -5.08 9.35
C GLY A 227 -11.07 -4.85 8.51
N GLU A 228 -11.35 -5.82 7.63
CA GLU A 228 -12.49 -6.08 6.71
C GLU A 228 -13.34 -4.92 6.13
N SER A 229 -13.64 -3.83 6.83
CA SER A 229 -14.45 -2.71 6.32
C SER A 229 -13.76 -1.35 6.49
N LEU A 230 -13.45 -0.70 5.36
CA LEU A 230 -13.00 0.70 5.33
C LEU A 230 -14.20 1.67 5.40
N PRO A 231 -14.04 2.85 6.04
CA PRO A 231 -15.08 3.87 6.08
C PRO A 231 -15.42 4.41 4.68
N ASP A 232 -16.61 5.01 4.54
CA ASP A 232 -17.03 5.66 3.27
C ASP A 232 -16.37 7.03 3.06
N ASP A 233 -15.88 7.65 4.13
CA ASP A 233 -15.17 8.93 4.07
C ASP A 233 -13.73 8.71 3.58
N MET A 234 -13.42 9.21 2.39
CA MET A 234 -12.11 9.06 1.76
C MET A 234 -10.98 9.72 2.55
N GLN A 235 -11.26 10.77 3.33
CA GLN A 235 -10.26 11.34 4.22
C GLN A 235 -9.92 10.35 5.33
N LYS A 236 -10.93 9.69 5.93
CA LYS A 236 -10.70 8.66 6.96
C LYS A 236 -9.99 7.42 6.40
N VAL A 237 -10.29 7.03 5.16
CA VAL A 237 -9.56 5.94 4.46
C VAL A 237 -8.10 6.33 4.26
N PHE A 238 -7.85 7.56 3.80
CA PHE A 238 -6.49 8.05 3.64
C PHE A 238 -5.75 8.09 4.99
N ASP A 239 -6.37 8.69 6.00
CA ASP A 239 -5.81 8.87 7.33
C ASP A 239 -5.61 7.54 8.07
N SER A 240 -6.15 6.41 7.61
CA SER A 240 -5.88 5.11 8.20
C SER A 240 -4.59 4.46 7.71
N ARG A 241 -3.92 5.01 6.68
CA ARG A 241 -2.69 4.42 6.11
C ARG A 241 -1.64 5.44 5.71
N TYR A 242 -2.05 6.66 5.39
CA TYR A 242 -1.19 7.67 4.80
C TYR A 242 -1.18 8.96 5.62
N VAL A 243 -0.22 9.80 5.28
CA VAL A 243 -0.10 11.18 5.72
C VAL A 243 0.31 12.02 4.51
N LEU A 244 -0.31 13.19 4.36
CA LEU A 244 0.09 14.21 3.38
C LEU A 244 0.95 15.23 4.12
N ILE A 245 2.25 15.22 3.87
CA ILE A 245 3.20 16.13 4.51
C ILE A 245 3.50 17.28 3.54
N HIS A 246 3.39 18.51 4.03
CA HIS A 246 3.68 19.75 3.31
C HIS A 246 4.28 20.78 4.27
N LYS A 247 4.65 21.96 3.77
CA LYS A 247 5.32 23.00 4.59
C LYS A 247 4.55 23.40 5.85
N GLY A 248 3.22 23.29 5.85
CA GLY A 248 2.36 23.73 6.96
C GLY A 248 2.28 22.76 8.14
N ASN A 249 2.59 21.47 7.93
CA ASN A 249 2.52 20.43 8.96
C ASN A 249 3.85 19.66 9.10
N LEU A 250 4.95 20.20 8.56
CA LEU A 250 6.23 19.51 8.53
C LEU A 250 6.76 19.19 9.94
N ASP A 251 6.60 20.12 10.89
CA ASP A 251 7.06 19.95 12.27
C ASP A 251 6.29 18.86 13.02
N GLU A 252 4.99 18.70 12.72
CA GLU A 252 4.12 17.66 13.27
C GLU A 252 4.54 16.26 12.79
N HIS A 253 5.15 16.19 11.60
CA HIS A 253 5.54 14.96 10.93
C HIS A 253 7.05 14.77 10.84
N LYS A 254 7.84 15.46 11.67
CA LYS A 254 9.31 15.35 11.67
C LYS A 254 9.83 13.91 11.84
N ALA A 255 9.09 13.07 12.57
CA ALA A 255 9.46 11.67 12.82
C ALA A 255 9.48 10.79 11.55
N PHE A 256 8.97 11.29 10.41
CA PHE A 256 9.14 10.61 9.13
C PHE A 256 10.52 10.84 8.51
N PHE A 257 11.28 11.84 8.95
CA PHE A 257 12.53 12.26 8.30
C PHE A 257 13.80 11.95 9.12
N TYR A 258 13.65 11.40 10.33
CA TYR A 258 14.71 11.14 11.32
C TYR A 258 14.52 9.77 11.96
#